data_AF-A0A847NY12-F1
#
_entry.id   AF-A0A847NY12-F1
#
_cell.length_a   1.000
_cell.length_b   1.000
_cell.length_c   1.000
_cell.angle_alpha   90.00
_cell.angle_beta   90.00
_cell.angle_gamma   90.00
#
_symmetry.space_group_name_H-M   'P 1'
#
loop_
_entity.id
_entity.type
_entity.pdbx_description
1 polymer ?
#
loop_
_entity_poly.entity_id
_entity_poly.type
_entity_poly.pdbx_seq_one_letter_code
_entity_poly.pdbx_strand_id
1 'polypeptide(L)'
;MISLQFIFLFDISTILLMLILAYLSKRLGEAMKIKSYYKILYFTAFLVATATGTDFVTKTFGIQLPFYFSLIIRLISSITAFLICLKYWHWLFPEFIKS
;
A
#
# COMPACT_ATOMS: atom_id res chain seq x y z
N MET A 1 8.47 15.52 -18.17
CA MET A 1 7.36 15.85 -17.26
C MET A 1 6.64 14.57 -16.89
N ILE A 2 6.51 14.23 -15.61
CA ILE A 2 5.69 13.09 -15.16
C ILE A 2 4.22 13.50 -15.35
N SER A 3 3.46 12.73 -16.13
CA SER A 3 2.02 13.00 -16.30
C SER A 3 1.28 12.60 -15.02
N LEU A 4 0.41 13.49 -14.57
CA LEU A 4 -0.46 13.27 -13.41
C LEU A 4 -1.35 12.02 -13.59
N GLN A 5 -1.66 11.65 -14.84
CA GLN A 5 -2.36 10.41 -15.17
C GLN A 5 -1.55 9.15 -14.80
N PHE A 6 -0.22 9.17 -14.98
CA PHE A 6 0.62 8.03 -14.59
C PHE A 6 0.65 7.86 -13.07
N ILE A 7 0.68 8.96 -12.31
CA ILE A 7 0.64 8.92 -10.84
C ILE A 7 -0.68 8.31 -10.37
N PHE A 8 -1.81 8.76 -10.93
CA PHE A 8 -3.12 8.19 -10.59
C PHE A 8 -3.22 6.71 -10.92
N LEU A 9 -2.77 6.30 -12.11
CA LEU A 9 -2.80 4.89 -12.52
C LEU A 9 -1.94 4.02 -11.60
N PHE A 10 -0.76 4.52 -11.21
CA PHE A 10 0.14 3.83 -10.30
C PHE A 10 -0.46 3.71 -8.90
N ASP A 11 -1.07 4.77 -8.37
CA ASP A 11 -1.74 4.76 -7.07
C ASP A 11 -2.88 3.72 -7.03
N ILE A 12 -3.74 3.71 -8.05
CA ILE A 12 -4.86 2.75 -8.16
C ILE A 12 -4.33 1.31 -8.21
N SER A 13 -3.30 1.06 -9.02
CA SER A 13 -2.68 -0.25 -9.14
C SER A 13 -2.07 -0.70 -7.81
N THR A 14 -1.42 0.23 -7.09
CA THR A 14 -0.80 -0.02 -5.79
C THR A 14 -1.85 -0.31 -4.73
N ILE A 15 -2.96 0.44 -4.70
CA ILE A 15 -4.09 0.21 -3.81
C ILE A 15 -4.67 -1.19 -4.05
N LEU A 16 -4.96 -1.54 -5.32
CA LEU A 16 -5.49 -2.87 -5.67
C LEU A 16 -4.54 -3.98 -5.21
N LEU A 17 -3.23 -3.83 -5.46
CA LEU A 17 -2.23 -4.79 -5.05
C LEU A 17 -2.18 -4.94 -3.52
N MET A 18 -2.22 -3.84 -2.77
CA MET A 18 -2.28 -3.88 -1.31
C MET A 18 -3.56 -4.55 -0.78
N LEU A 19 -4.71 -4.35 -1.42
CA LEU A 19 -5.97 -5.02 -1.06
C LEU A 19 -5.90 -6.53 -1.29
N ILE A 20 -5.34 -6.96 -2.43
CA ILE A 20 -5.14 -8.38 -2.75
C ILE A 20 -4.18 -9.01 -1.74
N LEU A 21 -3.05 -8.35 -1.46
CA LEU A 21 -2.07 -8.81 -0.47
C LEU A 21 -2.67 -8.85 0.94
N ALA A 22 -3.49 -7.87 1.32
CA ALA A 22 -4.16 -7.86 2.61
C ALA A 22 -5.14 -9.04 2.75
N TYR A 23 -5.93 -9.31 1.71
CA TYR A 23 -6.83 -10.45 1.68
C TYR A 23 -6.06 -11.78 1.78
N LEU A 24 -4.99 -11.93 1.00
CA LEU A 24 -4.13 -13.11 1.04
C LEU A 24 -3.48 -13.28 2.42
N SER A 25 -2.92 -12.20 2.97
CA SER A 25 -2.33 -12.11 4.31
C SER A 25 -3.28 -12.56 5.42
N LYS A 26 -4.57 -12.25 5.29
CA LYS A 26 -5.62 -12.70 6.20
C LYS A 26 -5.83 -14.22 6.10
N ARG A 27 -6.12 -14.74 4.90
CA ARG A 27 -6.36 -16.18 4.71
C ARG A 27 -5.14 -17.03 5.10
N LEU A 28 -3.96 -16.54 4.77
CA LEU A 28 -2.69 -17.21 5.09
C LEU A 28 -2.45 -17.30 6.61
N GLY A 29 -2.70 -16.21 7.35
CA GLY A 29 -2.57 -16.26 8.81
C GLY A 29 -3.64 -17.11 9.49
N GLU A 30 -4.85 -17.19 8.92
CA GLU A 30 -5.87 -18.15 9.37
C GLU A 30 -5.45 -19.61 9.13
N ALA A 31 -4.93 -19.93 7.93
CA ALA A 31 -4.51 -21.28 7.57
C ALA A 31 -3.29 -21.76 8.36
N MET A 32 -2.33 -20.87 8.60
CA MET A 32 -1.05 -21.21 9.24
C MET A 32 -1.02 -20.85 10.74
N LYS A 33 -2.12 -20.33 11.30
CA LYS A 33 -2.23 -19.83 12.68
C LYS A 33 -1.16 -18.79 13.06
N ILE A 34 -0.74 -17.98 12.09
CA ILE A 34 0.28 -16.92 12.24
C ILE A 34 -0.39 -15.55 12.36
N LYS A 35 0.27 -14.63 13.08
CA LYS A 35 -0.21 -13.24 13.25
C LYS A 35 -0.31 -12.54 11.89
N SER A 36 -1.52 -12.30 11.42
CA SER A 36 -1.69 -11.58 10.15
C SER A 36 -1.44 -10.07 10.27
N TYR A 37 -0.77 -9.52 9.26
CA TYR A 37 -0.54 -8.08 9.13
C TYR A 37 -1.50 -7.39 8.14
N TYR A 38 -2.61 -8.03 7.76
CA TYR A 38 -3.58 -7.51 6.79
C TYR A 38 -4.07 -6.09 7.13
N LYS A 39 -4.24 -5.79 8.42
CA LYS A 39 -4.69 -4.47 8.90
C LYS A 39 -3.75 -3.35 8.48
N ILE A 40 -2.43 -3.61 8.49
CA ILE A 40 -1.45 -2.60 8.12
C ILE A 40 -1.44 -2.40 6.60
N LEU A 41 -1.62 -3.46 5.81
CA LEU A 41 -1.76 -3.35 4.35
C LEU A 41 -3.03 -2.57 3.94
N TYR A 42 -4.14 -2.77 4.65
CA TYR A 42 -5.33 -1.91 4.46
C TYR A 42 -5.06 -0.46 4.85
N PHE A 43 -4.30 -0.23 5.92
CA PHE A 43 -3.94 1.12 6.35
C PHE A 43 -3.03 1.82 5.33
N THR A 44 -2.05 1.14 4.74
CA THR A 44 -1.20 1.70 3.68
C THR A 44 -2.00 1.99 2.41
N ALA A 45 -2.96 1.12 2.05
CA ALA A 45 -3.85 1.38 0.92
C ALA A 45 -4.72 2.63 1.15
N PHE A 46 -5.23 2.79 2.37
CA PHE A 46 -5.99 3.97 2.76
C PHE A 46 -5.13 5.25 2.67
N LEU A 47 -3.89 5.23 3.15
CA LEU A 47 -2.97 6.37 3.05
C LEU A 47 -2.66 6.78 1.61
N VAL A 48 -2.47 5.81 0.71
CA VAL A 48 -2.28 6.11 -0.72
C VAL A 48 -3.55 6.74 -1.27
N ALA A 49 -4.73 6.19 -0.96
CA ALA A 49 -6.01 6.75 -1.41
C ALA A 49 -6.25 8.19 -0.93
N THR A 50 -5.88 8.53 0.30
CA THR A 50 -5.99 9.90 0.82
C THR A 50 -5.00 10.85 0.15
N ALA A 51 -3.77 10.40 -0.14
CA ALA A 51 -2.81 11.18 -0.92
C ALA A 51 -3.34 11.47 -2.33
N THR A 52 -3.91 10.46 -2.99
CA THR A 52 -4.54 10.59 -4.31
C THR A 52 -5.74 11.56 -4.29
N GLY A 53 -6.60 11.45 -3.28
CA GLY A 53 -7.74 12.36 -3.09
C GLY A 53 -7.30 13.81 -2.86
N THR A 54 -6.25 14.01 -2.08
CA THR A 54 -5.67 15.34 -1.83
C THR A 54 -5.14 15.97 -3.12
N ASP A 55 -4.43 15.20 -3.96
CA ASP A 55 -3.94 15.68 -5.25
C ASP A 55 -5.09 16.05 -6.21
N PHE A 56 -6.17 15.27 -6.19
CA PHE A 56 -7.36 15.56 -7.00
C PHE A 56 -8.05 16.87 -6.56
N VAL A 57 -8.24 17.06 -5.25
CA VAL A 57 -8.84 18.28 -4.68
C VAL A 57 -7.96 19.50 -4.96
N THR A 58 -6.66 19.41 -4.71
CA THR A 58 -5.67 20.46 -4.97
C THR A 58 -5.73 20.92 -6.43
N LYS A 59 -5.79 19.97 -7.37
CA LYS A 59 -5.88 20.27 -8.81
C LYS A 59 -7.24 20.85 -9.22
N THR A 60 -8.34 20.36 -8.64
CA THR A 60 -9.70 20.76 -9.02
C THR A 60 -10.06 22.14 -8.47
N PHE A 61 -9.66 22.44 -7.24
CA PHE A 61 -10.02 23.68 -6.55
C PHE A 61 -8.90 24.73 -6.58
N GLY A 62 -7.75 24.43 -7.19
CA GLY A 62 -6.61 25.37 -7.29
C GLY A 62 -5.97 25.74 -5.95
N ILE A 63 -6.25 24.97 -4.90
CA ILE A 63 -5.67 25.17 -3.56
C ILE A 63 -4.20 24.82 -3.64
N GLN A 64 -3.30 25.75 -3.28
CA GLN A 64 -1.87 25.47 -3.22
C GLN A 64 -1.51 24.71 -1.94
N LEU A 65 -1.81 23.41 -1.91
CA LEU A 65 -1.19 22.50 -0.94
C LEU A 65 0.25 22.20 -1.37
N PRO A 66 1.22 22.12 -0.44
CA PRO A 66 2.59 21.80 -0.78
C PRO A 66 2.65 20.42 -1.47
N PHE A 67 3.13 20.39 -2.72
CA PHE A 67 3.24 19.17 -3.52
C PHE A 67 3.98 18.01 -2.80
N TYR A 68 4.88 18.34 -1.87
CA TYR A 68 5.63 17.36 -1.10
C TYR A 68 4.78 16.54 -0.12
N PHE A 69 3.60 17.03 0.30
CA PHE A 69 2.80 16.35 1.31
C PHE A 69 2.28 14.99 0.84
N SER A 70 1.65 14.94 -0.34
CA SER A 70 1.14 13.69 -0.91
C SER A 70 2.28 12.73 -1.29
N LEU A 71 3.42 13.28 -1.71
CA LEU A 71 4.61 12.50 -2.06
C LEU A 71 5.23 11.80 -0.84
N ILE A 72 5.35 12.50 0.29
CA ILE A 72 5.83 11.92 1.56
C ILE A 72 4.90 10.80 2.05
N ILE A 73 3.58 11.02 1.99
CA ILE A 73 2.59 10.00 2.39
C ILE A 73 2.72 8.74 1.53
N ARG A 74 2.88 8.89 0.20
CA ARG A 74 3.10 7.75 -0.72
C ARG A 74 4.39 7.00 -0.40
N LEU A 75 5.48 7.72 -0.12
CA LEU A 75 6.78 7.12 0.24
C LEU A 75 6.67 6.28 1.51
N ILE A 76 6.12 6.85 2.58
CA ILE A 76 5.97 6.15 3.88
C ILE A 76 5.07 4.92 3.72
N SER A 77 3.98 5.05 2.98
CA SER A 77 3.04 3.95 2.73
C SER A 77 3.69 2.81 1.97
N SER A 78 4.46 3.14 0.93
CA SER A 78 5.15 2.16 0.08
C SER A 78 6.26 1.42 0.85
N ILE A 79 7.07 2.16 1.63
CA ILE A 79 8.12 1.56 2.48
C ILE A 79 7.49 0.61 3.50
N THR A 80 6.41 1.04 4.16
CA THR A 80 5.70 0.23 5.15
C THR A 80 5.15 -1.05 4.54
N ALA A 81 4.47 -0.97 3.39
CA ALA A 81 3.96 -2.14 2.68
C ALA A 81 5.08 -3.09 2.24
N PHE A 82 6.20 -2.55 1.76
CA PHE A 82 7.36 -3.35 1.37
C PHE A 82 7.97 -4.11 2.57
N LEU A 83 8.15 -3.45 3.72
CA LEU A 83 8.65 -4.09 4.94
C LEU A 83 7.74 -5.23 5.42
N ILE A 84 6.42 -5.05 5.32
CA ILE A 84 5.45 -6.10 5.66
C ILE A 84 5.57 -7.28 4.70
N CYS A 85 5.74 -7.02 3.40
CA CYS A 85 5.95 -8.06 2.41
C CYS A 85 7.23 -8.85 2.68
N LEU A 86 8.34 -8.19 3.00
CA LEU A 86 9.59 -8.86 3.38
C LEU A 86 9.42 -9.72 4.63
N LYS A 87 8.71 -9.20 5.64
CA LYS A 87 8.41 -9.96 6.85
C LYS A 87 7.57 -11.18 6.54
N TYR A 88 6.58 -11.05 5.66
CA TYR A 88 5.77 -12.18 5.19
C TYR A 88 6.61 -13.21 4.45
N TRP A 89 7.46 -12.79 3.52
CA TRP A 89 8.34 -13.68 2.78
C TRP A 89 9.24 -14.48 3.72
N HIS A 90 9.85 -13.82 4.70
CA HIS A 90 10.70 -14.48 5.70
C HIS A 90 9.95 -15.53 6.53
N TRP A 91 8.65 -15.33 6.82
CA TRP A 91 7.85 -16.30 7.56
C TRP A 91 7.34 -17.45 6.70
N LEU A 92 7.01 -17.16 5.44
CA LEU A 92 6.42 -18.09 4.49
C LEU A 92 7.46 -19.07 3.92
N PHE A 93 8.69 -18.61 3.66
CA PHE A 93 9.74 -19.40 3.02
C PHE A 93 10.16 -20.66 3.81
N PRO A 94 10.35 -20.58 5.15
CA PRO A 94 10.67 -21.75 5.97
C PRO A 94 9.57 -22.80 6.01
N GLU A 95 8.31 -22.40 5.87
CA GLU A 95 7.17 -23.33 5.85
C GLU A 95 7.08 -24.06 4.50
N PHE A 96 7.34 -23.38 3.38
CA PHE A 96 7.40 -24.03 2.07
C PHE A 96 8.54 -25.05 1.93
N ILE A 97 9.67 -24.82 2.60
CA ILE A 97 10.83 -25.74 2.55
C ILE A 97 10.64 -26.96 3.47
N LYS A 98 9.77 -26.86 4.48
CA LYS A 98 9.46 -27.96 5.39
C LYS A 98 8.37 -28.92 4.86
N SER A 99 7.63 -28.52 3.83
CA SER A 99 6.68 -29.37 3.12
C SER A 99 7.36 -30.22 2.05
#